data_AF-A0A2E0L104-F1
#
_entry.id   AF-A0A2E0L104-F1
#
_cell.length_a   1.000
_cell.length_b   1.000
_cell.length_c   1.000
_cell.angle_alpha   90.00
_cell.angle_beta   90.00
_cell.angle_gamma   90.00
#
_symmetry.space_group_name_H-M   'P 1'
#
loop_
_entity.id
_entity.type
_entity.pdbx_description
1 polymer ?
#
loop_
_entity_poly.entity_id
_entity_poly.type
_entity_poly.pdbx_seq_one_letter_code
_entity_poly.pdbx_strand_id
1 'polypeptide(L)'
;MADCGGRACRPAGGLAGGRVSVAFGLDFAGYSSGKTGLACAEQVEPDRIDITVLTGHIFTHKRKGRTVLASVVEQERNLLRQCAWQGPVMIDLPLDLEALPRPVDTTFAWELTQRPVDYALNAMPPLANLIGAPVARLLHLLRDLPDTWIGSRLFETYPACSLDLLGLRGRGYKSGTGVQMAWQAGAWHGTDRAAVMADNANRLGWLADDGLTLNDDEFDAALCALTGIAAIDCQLRGERLDAEITRRICARIPPAYHQNYHAPPSFMLLEKLPAARVYLQKRPVSQFFSPH
;
A
#
# COMPACT_ATOMS: atom_id res chain seq x y z
N MET A 1 -30.43 -31.50 -23.45
CA MET A 1 -30.29 -31.95 -22.04
C MET A 1 -28.87 -32.39 -21.82
N ALA A 2 -28.04 -31.50 -21.28
CA ALA A 2 -26.73 -31.80 -20.72
C ALA A 2 -26.52 -30.77 -19.62
N ASP A 3 -26.59 -31.27 -18.39
CA ASP A 3 -26.57 -30.55 -17.13
C ASP A 3 -25.10 -30.33 -16.74
N CYS A 4 -24.61 -29.10 -16.86
CA CYS A 4 -23.25 -28.74 -16.45
C CYS A 4 -23.32 -28.14 -15.05
N GLY A 5 -23.06 -29.01 -14.07
CA GLY A 5 -23.13 -28.71 -12.64
C GLY A 5 -22.33 -27.48 -12.22
N GLY A 6 -23.04 -26.55 -11.59
CA GLY A 6 -22.46 -25.44 -10.85
C GLY A 6 -21.65 -25.95 -9.66
N ARG A 7 -20.33 -25.85 -9.75
CA ARG A 7 -19.46 -25.88 -8.56
C ARG A 7 -19.63 -24.56 -7.83
N ALA A 8 -20.53 -24.55 -6.85
CA ALA A 8 -20.55 -23.54 -5.82
C ALA A 8 -19.18 -23.53 -5.11
N CYS A 9 -18.46 -22.41 -5.21
CA CYS A 9 -17.35 -22.10 -4.34
C CYS A 9 -17.87 -22.14 -2.89
N ARG A 10 -17.50 -23.19 -2.15
CA ARG A 10 -17.75 -23.24 -0.71
C ARG A 10 -16.99 -22.08 -0.06
N PRO A 11 -17.63 -21.27 0.81
CA PRO A 11 -16.90 -20.34 1.65
C PRO A 11 -15.95 -21.14 2.54
N ALA A 12 -14.69 -20.69 2.61
CA ALA A 12 -13.68 -21.29 3.47
C ALA A 12 -14.24 -21.36 4.90
N GLY A 13 -14.38 -22.59 5.40
CA GLY A 13 -14.85 -22.86 6.75
C GLY A 13 -13.93 -22.21 7.79
N GLY A 14 -14.57 -21.71 8.86
CA GLY A 14 -13.89 -21.15 10.02
C GLY A 14 -12.88 -22.14 10.60
N LEU A 15 -11.62 -21.72 10.64
CA LEU A 15 -10.53 -22.43 11.28
C LEU A 15 -10.54 -22.10 12.78
N ALA A 16 -10.98 -23.05 13.60
CA ALA A 16 -10.95 -23.03 15.06
C ALA A 16 -9.52 -23.25 15.65
N GLY A 17 -8.50 -22.71 14.98
CA GLY A 17 -7.16 -22.54 15.50
C GLY A 17 -6.72 -21.17 15.03
N GLY A 18 -6.75 -20.19 15.94
CA GLY A 18 -6.60 -18.77 15.63
C GLY A 18 -5.32 -18.48 14.87
N ARG A 19 -5.37 -18.51 13.54
CA ARG A 19 -4.28 -18.06 12.70
C ARG A 19 -4.20 -16.56 12.88
N VAL A 20 -3.08 -16.09 13.43
CA VAL A 20 -2.70 -14.68 13.37
C VAL A 20 -2.79 -14.28 11.90
N SER A 21 -3.67 -13.33 11.61
CA SER A 21 -3.72 -12.73 10.29
C SER A 21 -2.54 -11.76 10.19
N VAL A 22 -1.84 -11.78 9.05
CA VAL A 22 -0.65 -10.97 8.82
C VAL A 22 -0.81 -10.27 7.47
N ALA A 23 -0.41 -9.01 7.39
CA ALA A 23 -0.28 -8.27 6.13
C ALA A 23 0.98 -7.40 6.15
N PHE A 24 1.54 -7.13 5.00
CA PHE A 24 2.72 -6.27 4.85
C PHE A 24 2.37 -5.01 4.09
N GLY A 25 3.08 -3.93 4.39
CA GLY A 25 2.97 -2.66 3.71
C GLY A 25 4.34 -2.18 3.24
N LEU A 26 4.40 -1.64 2.03
CA LEU A 26 5.64 -1.23 1.37
C LEU A 26 5.44 0.17 0.75
N ASP A 27 6.09 1.20 1.32
CA ASP A 27 6.28 2.49 0.64
C ASP A 27 7.52 2.35 -0.25
N PHE A 28 7.32 2.16 -1.56
CA PHE A 28 8.37 1.72 -2.45
C PHE A 28 9.08 2.88 -3.14
N ALA A 29 10.41 2.89 -3.07
CA ALA A 29 11.22 3.99 -3.57
C ALA A 29 12.24 3.51 -4.62
N GLY A 30 12.81 4.44 -5.39
CA GLY A 30 13.86 4.14 -6.36
C GLY A 30 15.20 3.83 -5.67
N TYR A 31 16.08 3.10 -6.36
CA TYR A 31 17.37 2.65 -5.84
C TYR A 31 18.28 3.77 -5.27
N SER A 32 18.19 4.99 -5.78
CA SER A 32 19.04 6.11 -5.36
C SER A 32 18.60 6.77 -4.05
N SER A 33 17.36 6.56 -3.62
CA SER A 33 16.77 7.24 -2.46
C SER A 33 17.16 6.58 -1.14
N GLY A 34 17.14 5.25 -1.08
CA GLY A 34 17.24 4.46 0.15
C GLY A 34 16.06 4.65 1.10
N LYS A 35 14.91 5.08 0.57
CA LYS A 35 13.73 5.53 1.31
C LYS A 35 12.55 4.54 1.24
N THR A 36 12.83 3.25 1.10
CA THR A 36 11.75 2.27 1.09
C THR A 36 11.35 1.93 2.51
N GLY A 37 10.09 2.16 2.88
CA GLY A 37 9.52 1.70 4.15
C GLY A 37 8.95 0.29 4.01
N LEU A 38 9.10 -0.54 5.05
CA LEU A 38 8.47 -1.86 5.14
C LEU A 38 7.87 -2.03 6.54
N ALA A 39 6.60 -2.41 6.60
CA ALA A 39 5.93 -2.73 7.85
C ALA A 39 5.16 -4.05 7.75
N CYS A 40 4.97 -4.70 8.89
CA CYS A 40 4.13 -5.87 9.08
C CYS A 40 3.02 -5.53 10.05
N ALA A 41 1.77 -5.82 9.71
CA ALA A 41 0.63 -5.72 10.60
C ALA A 41 0.13 -7.13 10.98
N GLU A 42 -0.04 -7.38 12.26
CA GLU A 42 -0.44 -8.67 12.82
C GLU A 42 -1.67 -8.49 13.70
N GLN A 43 -2.73 -9.25 13.44
CA GLN A 43 -3.89 -9.31 14.34
C GLN A 43 -3.56 -10.26 15.50
N VAL A 44 -3.09 -9.70 16.61
CA VAL A 44 -2.67 -10.46 17.80
C VAL A 44 -3.85 -10.87 18.68
N GLU A 45 -4.86 -10.01 18.79
CA GLU A 45 -6.12 -10.23 19.52
C GLU A 45 -7.28 -9.61 18.72
N PRO A 46 -8.56 -9.99 18.91
CA PRO A 46 -9.67 -9.43 18.11
C PRO A 46 -9.77 -7.89 18.13
N ASP A 47 -9.35 -7.25 19.21
CA ASP A 47 -9.37 -5.79 19.41
C ASP A 47 -7.98 -5.14 19.33
N ARG A 48 -6.96 -5.88 18.86
CA ARG A 48 -5.58 -5.39 18.80
C ARG A 48 -4.83 -5.83 17.54
N ILE A 49 -4.31 -4.84 16.83
CA ILE A 49 -3.39 -4.99 15.71
C ILE A 49 -2.03 -4.43 16.12
N ASP A 50 -0.98 -5.24 16.02
CA ASP A 50 0.40 -4.79 16.19
C ASP A 50 1.01 -4.52 14.81
N ILE A 51 1.50 -3.29 14.58
CA ILE A 51 2.23 -2.92 13.39
C ILE A 51 3.71 -2.76 13.74
N THR A 52 4.54 -3.61 13.14
CA THR A 52 6.00 -3.57 13.28
C THR A 52 6.60 -2.95 12.02
N VAL A 53 7.19 -1.77 12.16
CA VAL A 53 8.08 -1.21 11.13
C VAL A 53 9.38 -2.00 11.14
N LEU A 54 9.68 -2.66 10.02
CA LEU A 54 10.84 -3.51 9.85
C LEU A 54 12.03 -2.63 9.44
N THR A 55 13.14 -2.70 10.18
CA THR A 55 14.34 -1.91 9.91
C THR A 55 15.49 -2.78 9.40
N GLY A 56 16.51 -2.18 8.79
CA GLY A 56 17.70 -2.91 8.32
C GLY A 56 17.45 -3.88 7.17
N HIS A 57 16.33 -3.73 6.44
CA HIS A 57 16.04 -4.57 5.28
C HIS A 57 16.73 -4.06 4.00
N ILE A 58 16.90 -4.99 3.05
CA ILE A 58 17.62 -4.77 1.81
C ILE A 58 17.08 -3.60 0.98
N PHE A 59 15.77 -3.32 1.05
CA PHE A 59 15.17 -2.24 0.25
C PHE A 59 15.65 -0.83 0.63
N THR A 60 16.12 -0.61 1.88
CA THR A 60 16.59 0.71 2.37
C THR A 60 17.96 1.13 1.84
N HIS A 61 18.69 0.20 1.21
CA HIS A 61 20.08 0.46 0.85
C HIS A 61 20.19 1.29 -0.44
N LYS A 62 20.73 2.51 -0.33
CA LYS A 62 21.04 3.36 -1.50
C LYS A 62 21.99 2.66 -2.46
N ARG A 63 21.63 2.57 -3.73
CA ARG A 63 22.47 2.05 -4.81
C ARG A 63 22.82 3.16 -5.79
N LYS A 64 24.05 3.14 -6.28
CA LYS A 64 24.57 4.09 -7.28
C LYS A 64 24.56 3.42 -8.65
N GLY A 65 24.67 4.19 -9.74
CA GLY A 65 24.59 3.66 -11.11
C GLY A 65 25.65 2.61 -11.48
N ARG A 66 26.70 2.43 -10.68
CA ARG A 66 27.74 1.39 -10.87
C ARG A 66 27.48 0.10 -10.08
N THR A 67 26.40 0.03 -9.31
CA THR A 67 26.06 -1.15 -8.51
C THR A 67 25.59 -2.29 -9.43
N VAL A 68 26.20 -3.47 -9.29
CA VAL A 68 25.72 -4.70 -9.93
C VAL A 68 24.41 -5.11 -9.28
N LEU A 69 23.32 -5.11 -10.04
CA LEU A 69 21.98 -5.31 -9.50
C LEU A 69 21.61 -6.77 -9.25
N ALA A 70 22.24 -7.75 -9.93
CA ALA A 70 21.79 -9.14 -9.89
C ALA A 70 21.65 -9.71 -8.46
N SER A 71 22.66 -9.49 -7.59
CA SER A 71 22.60 -9.95 -6.19
C SER A 71 21.64 -9.13 -5.32
N VAL A 72 21.50 -7.83 -5.59
CA VAL A 72 20.58 -6.94 -4.86
C VAL A 72 19.13 -7.33 -5.15
N VAL A 73 18.82 -7.53 -6.43
CA VAL A 73 17.50 -7.91 -6.92
C VAL A 73 17.06 -9.25 -6.36
N GLU A 74 17.96 -10.24 -6.31
CA GLU A 74 17.63 -11.54 -5.75
C GLU A 74 17.34 -11.46 -4.24
N GLN A 75 18.08 -10.66 -3.48
CA GLN A 75 17.80 -10.42 -2.06
C GLN A 75 16.46 -9.69 -1.86
N GLU A 76 16.17 -8.67 -2.67
CA GLU A 76 14.89 -7.94 -2.65
C GLU A 76 13.70 -8.86 -2.98
N ARG A 77 13.84 -9.71 -4.00
CA ARG A 77 12.82 -10.71 -4.34
C ARG A 77 12.62 -11.71 -3.22
N ASN A 78 13.68 -12.23 -2.63
CA ASN A 78 13.56 -13.21 -1.55
C ASN A 78 12.84 -12.62 -0.34
N LEU A 79 13.11 -11.38 0.02
CA LEU A 79 12.35 -10.69 1.06
C LEU A 79 10.88 -10.47 0.67
N LEU A 80 10.60 -10.00 -0.55
CA LEU A 80 9.22 -9.82 -1.02
C LEU A 80 8.45 -11.13 -1.03
N ARG A 81 9.08 -12.24 -1.44
CA ARG A 81 8.49 -13.57 -1.41
C ARG A 81 8.21 -14.02 0.03
N GLN A 82 9.14 -13.81 0.96
CA GLN A 82 8.92 -14.12 2.39
C GLN A 82 7.69 -13.39 2.94
N CYS A 83 7.54 -12.10 2.65
CA CYS A 83 6.35 -11.33 3.01
C CYS A 83 5.09 -11.94 2.36
N ALA A 84 5.09 -12.13 1.04
CA ALA A 84 3.94 -12.61 0.28
C ALA A 84 3.49 -14.04 0.66
N TRP A 85 4.42 -14.89 1.13
CA TRP A 85 4.09 -16.22 1.64
C TRP A 85 3.35 -16.16 2.97
N GLN A 86 3.68 -15.20 3.84
CA GLN A 86 3.04 -15.03 5.15
C GLN A 86 1.69 -14.31 5.04
N GLY A 87 1.56 -13.32 4.16
CA GLY A 87 0.34 -12.52 4.03
C GLY A 87 0.31 -11.68 2.74
N PRO A 88 -0.79 -10.95 2.47
CA PRO A 88 -0.82 -9.98 1.38
C PRO A 88 0.19 -8.84 1.62
N VAL A 89 0.72 -8.30 0.54
CA VAL A 89 1.64 -7.16 0.52
C VAL A 89 0.97 -6.00 -0.20
N MET A 90 0.73 -4.92 0.53
CA MET A 90 0.16 -3.66 0.05
C MET A 90 1.29 -2.72 -0.32
N ILE A 91 1.34 -2.27 -1.56
CA ILE A 91 2.46 -1.52 -2.13
C ILE A 91 1.96 -0.13 -2.56
N ASP A 92 2.58 0.93 -2.05
CA ASP A 92 2.34 2.33 -2.47
C ASP A 92 3.01 2.61 -3.82
N LEU A 93 2.53 1.92 -4.86
CA LEU A 93 3.03 2.06 -6.22
C LEU A 93 2.12 1.39 -7.25
N PRO A 94 1.99 1.95 -8.46
CA PRO A 94 1.40 1.25 -9.60
C PRO A 94 1.98 -0.14 -9.83
N LEU A 95 1.13 -1.18 -9.71
CA LEU A 95 1.49 -2.58 -9.99
C LEU A 95 1.08 -3.01 -11.39
N ASP A 96 -0.17 -2.70 -11.73
CA ASP A 96 -0.77 -3.10 -12.99
C ASP A 96 -0.63 -1.97 -14.01
N LEU A 97 0.39 -2.09 -14.86
CA LEU A 97 0.59 -1.23 -16.03
C LEU A 97 -0.18 -1.71 -17.25
N GLU A 98 -0.81 -2.89 -17.23
CA GLU A 98 -1.66 -3.36 -18.33
C GLU A 98 -2.96 -2.56 -18.38
N ALA A 99 -3.40 -2.03 -17.23
CA ALA A 99 -4.48 -1.07 -17.13
C ALA A 99 -4.14 0.33 -17.67
N LEU A 100 -2.88 0.61 -18.06
CA LEU A 100 -2.57 1.85 -18.77
C LEU A 100 -3.38 1.90 -20.05
N PRO A 101 -4.15 2.97 -20.29
CA PRO A 101 -4.89 3.08 -21.52
C PRO A 101 -3.89 3.00 -22.69
N ARG A 102 -4.14 2.11 -23.64
CA ARG A 102 -3.57 2.17 -25.00
C ARG A 102 -4.71 2.60 -25.95
N PRO A 103 -5.28 3.80 -25.80
CA PRO A 103 -6.55 4.08 -26.42
C PRO A 103 -6.32 4.28 -27.91
N VAL A 104 -7.16 3.64 -28.71
CA VAL A 104 -7.23 3.94 -30.15
C VAL A 104 -7.92 5.29 -30.36
N ASP A 105 -8.80 5.69 -29.42
CA ASP A 105 -9.59 6.93 -29.46
C ASP A 105 -9.59 7.64 -28.09
N THR A 106 -8.52 8.38 -27.75
CA THR A 106 -8.49 9.20 -26.52
C THR A 106 -9.38 10.43 -26.63
N THR A 107 -10.20 10.67 -25.61
CA THR A 107 -11.04 11.87 -25.51
C THR A 107 -10.34 12.96 -24.70
N PHE A 108 -9.64 12.59 -23.62
CA PHE A 108 -9.00 13.53 -22.71
C PHE A 108 -7.49 13.31 -22.64
N ALA A 109 -6.74 14.39 -22.44
CA ALA A 109 -5.28 14.33 -22.34
C ALA A 109 -4.78 13.45 -21.18
N TRP A 110 -5.53 13.37 -20.07
CA TRP A 110 -5.14 12.54 -18.92
C TRP A 110 -5.11 11.04 -19.27
N GLU A 111 -5.97 10.58 -20.18
CA GLU A 111 -6.06 9.18 -20.62
C GLU A 111 -4.79 8.71 -21.32
N LEU A 112 -3.94 9.63 -21.80
CA LEU A 112 -2.64 9.29 -22.39
C LEU A 112 -1.57 8.94 -21.35
N THR A 113 -1.80 9.27 -20.06
CA THR A 113 -0.74 9.22 -19.04
C THR A 113 -1.17 8.58 -17.72
N GLN A 114 -2.47 8.41 -17.49
CA GLN A 114 -3.05 7.95 -16.24
C GLN A 114 -4.11 6.87 -16.48
N ARG A 115 -4.16 5.89 -15.58
CA ARG A 115 -5.31 4.99 -15.48
C ARG A 115 -6.48 5.76 -14.85
N PRO A 116 -7.73 5.29 -15.02
CA PRO A 116 -8.87 5.91 -14.35
C PRO A 116 -8.69 6.07 -12.84
N VAL A 117 -8.13 5.05 -12.17
CA VAL A 117 -7.82 5.11 -10.73
C VAL A 117 -6.82 6.23 -10.40
N ASP A 118 -5.76 6.41 -11.21
CA ASP A 118 -4.75 7.44 -10.96
C ASP A 118 -5.34 8.84 -11.11
N TYR A 119 -6.12 9.05 -12.18
CA TYR A 119 -6.80 10.31 -12.40
C TYR A 119 -7.79 10.60 -11.27
N ALA A 120 -8.67 9.65 -10.95
CA ALA A 120 -9.69 9.81 -9.90
C ALA A 120 -9.08 10.15 -8.54
N LEU A 121 -7.99 9.50 -8.15
CA LEU A 121 -7.40 9.63 -6.83
C LEU A 121 -6.28 10.68 -6.77
N ASN A 122 -5.93 11.30 -7.91
CA ASN A 122 -4.72 12.11 -8.07
C ASN A 122 -3.45 11.33 -7.66
N ALA A 123 -3.45 10.03 -7.94
CA ALA A 123 -2.30 9.18 -7.65
C ALA A 123 -1.16 9.43 -8.66
N MET A 124 0.00 8.86 -8.36
CA MET A 124 1.17 8.95 -9.23
C MET A 124 0.85 8.34 -10.61
N PRO A 125 0.98 9.10 -11.72
CA PRO A 125 0.80 8.56 -13.05
C PRO A 125 1.82 7.45 -13.31
N PRO A 126 1.43 6.30 -13.88
CA PRO A 126 2.37 5.19 -14.10
C PRO A 126 3.41 5.52 -15.17
N LEU A 127 3.11 6.48 -16.05
CA LEU A 127 3.95 6.96 -17.16
C LEU A 127 4.60 8.33 -16.92
N ALA A 128 4.58 8.88 -15.69
CA ALA A 128 5.29 10.13 -15.42
C ALA A 128 6.77 9.99 -15.86
N ASN A 129 7.27 10.99 -16.63
CA ASN A 129 8.52 10.99 -17.39
C ASN A 129 9.61 10.05 -16.83
N LEU A 130 9.89 8.97 -17.57
CA LEU A 130 10.74 7.82 -17.21
C LEU A 130 10.09 7.03 -16.07
N ILE A 131 9.39 5.91 -16.40
CA ILE A 131 8.93 4.84 -15.50
C ILE A 131 9.45 5.11 -14.09
N GLY A 132 8.68 5.84 -13.27
CA GLY A 132 9.25 6.51 -12.07
C GLY A 132 10.20 5.54 -11.39
N ALA A 133 11.44 5.91 -11.10
CA ALA A 133 12.48 4.95 -10.67
C ALA A 133 12.01 3.86 -9.67
N PRO A 134 11.05 4.13 -8.75
CA PRO A 134 10.33 3.07 -8.02
C PRO A 134 9.58 2.05 -8.90
N VAL A 135 8.72 2.46 -9.82
CA VAL A 135 7.92 1.59 -10.74
C VAL A 135 8.86 0.70 -11.54
N ALA A 136 9.95 1.25 -12.09
CA ALA A 136 10.91 0.47 -12.87
C ALA A 136 11.59 -0.61 -12.03
N ARG A 137 11.96 -0.27 -10.80
CA ARG A 137 12.52 -1.21 -9.83
C ARG A 137 11.50 -2.30 -9.51
N LEU A 138 10.24 -1.95 -9.26
CA LEU A 138 9.21 -2.91 -8.91
C LEU A 138 8.92 -3.88 -10.06
N LEU A 139 8.69 -3.40 -11.28
CA LEU A 139 8.50 -4.25 -12.46
C LEU A 139 9.68 -5.22 -12.67
N HIS A 140 10.91 -4.76 -12.41
CA HIS A 140 12.09 -5.62 -12.49
C HIS A 140 12.10 -6.71 -11.40
N LEU A 141 11.59 -6.42 -10.20
CA LEU A 141 11.38 -7.44 -9.17
C LEU A 141 10.30 -8.44 -9.58
N LEU A 142 9.19 -7.97 -10.16
CA LEU A 142 8.03 -8.79 -10.53
C LEU A 142 8.30 -9.78 -11.68
N ARG A 143 9.27 -9.51 -12.58
CA ARG A 143 9.56 -10.35 -13.76
C ARG A 143 9.73 -11.85 -13.45
N ASP A 144 10.29 -12.19 -12.29
CA ASP A 144 10.58 -13.57 -11.89
C ASP A 144 9.69 -14.03 -10.72
N LEU A 145 8.54 -13.38 -10.53
CA LEU A 145 7.48 -13.77 -9.60
C LEU A 145 6.27 -14.31 -10.38
N PRO A 146 5.45 -15.19 -9.79
CA PRO A 146 4.27 -15.70 -10.47
C PRO A 146 3.27 -14.56 -10.76
N ASP A 147 2.81 -14.43 -12.01
CA ASP A 147 1.80 -13.41 -12.40
C ASP A 147 0.53 -13.49 -11.54
N THR A 148 0.16 -14.71 -11.12
CA THR A 148 -0.96 -14.96 -10.20
C THR A 148 -0.87 -14.23 -8.86
N TRP A 149 0.30 -13.71 -8.47
CA TRP A 149 0.46 -12.96 -7.22
C TRP A 149 -0.20 -11.59 -7.27
N ILE A 150 -0.25 -10.94 -8.42
CA ILE A 150 -0.92 -9.65 -8.56
C ILE A 150 -2.43 -9.87 -8.35
N GLY A 151 -3.02 -9.15 -7.39
CA GLY A 151 -4.43 -9.28 -7.02
C GLY A 151 -4.76 -10.49 -6.12
N SER A 152 -3.79 -11.32 -5.75
CA SER A 152 -3.97 -12.39 -4.76
C SER A 152 -3.04 -12.29 -3.55
N ARG A 153 -1.83 -11.77 -3.76
CA ARG A 153 -0.77 -11.60 -2.77
C ARG A 153 -0.17 -10.22 -2.80
N LEU A 154 -0.09 -9.58 -3.96
CA LEU A 154 0.42 -8.24 -4.15
C LEU A 154 -0.72 -7.33 -4.56
N PHE A 155 -0.88 -6.24 -3.82
CA PHE A 155 -1.93 -5.27 -4.03
C PHE A 155 -1.35 -3.87 -4.05
N GLU A 156 -1.90 -3.04 -4.93
CA GLU A 156 -1.61 -1.63 -5.01
C GLU A 156 -2.49 -0.88 -4.01
N THR A 157 -1.93 0.10 -3.32
CA THR A 157 -2.65 0.98 -2.41
C THR A 157 -2.14 2.41 -2.57
N TYR A 158 -2.82 3.37 -1.95
CA TYR A 158 -2.40 4.76 -1.95
C TYR A 158 -2.68 5.43 -0.59
N PRO A 159 -1.69 5.48 0.32
CA PRO A 159 -1.83 6.01 1.68
C PRO A 159 -2.49 7.39 1.74
N ALA A 160 -2.08 8.31 0.86
CA ALA A 160 -2.66 9.65 0.80
C ALA A 160 -4.18 9.63 0.55
N CYS A 161 -4.67 8.78 -0.37
CA CYS A 161 -6.10 8.68 -0.60
C CYS A 161 -6.83 7.94 0.52
N SER A 162 -6.21 6.93 1.13
CA SER A 162 -6.78 6.28 2.32
C SER A 162 -7.00 7.30 3.45
N LEU A 163 -6.04 8.20 3.69
CA LEU A 163 -6.22 9.30 4.65
C LEU A 163 -7.39 10.21 4.28
N ASP A 164 -7.50 10.64 3.02
CA ASP A 164 -8.61 11.48 2.56
C ASP A 164 -9.99 10.79 2.74
N LEU A 165 -10.08 9.48 2.46
CA LEU A 165 -11.29 8.68 2.67
C LEU A 165 -11.68 8.58 4.15
N LEU A 166 -10.69 8.55 5.05
CA LEU A 166 -10.88 8.56 6.50
C LEU A 166 -11.21 9.96 7.06
N GLY A 167 -11.34 10.98 6.21
CA GLY A 167 -11.54 12.37 6.65
C GLY A 167 -10.30 12.99 7.33
N LEU A 168 -9.12 12.45 7.02
CA LEU A 168 -7.82 12.94 7.45
C LEU A 168 -7.14 13.74 6.33
N ARG A 169 -5.97 14.31 6.58
CA ARG A 169 -5.26 15.14 5.60
C ARG A 169 -4.30 14.27 4.77
N GLY A 170 -4.74 13.85 3.59
CA GLY A 170 -3.92 13.09 2.64
C GLY A 170 -2.98 13.93 1.78
N ARG A 171 -3.26 15.23 1.58
CA ARG A 171 -2.36 16.14 0.88
C ARG A 171 -1.45 16.91 1.83
N GLY A 172 -0.17 16.97 1.49
CA GLY A 172 0.80 17.81 2.18
C GLY A 172 1.27 17.28 3.54
N TYR A 173 0.89 16.07 3.95
CA TYR A 173 1.38 15.50 5.21
C TYR A 173 2.87 15.13 5.17
N LYS A 174 3.43 14.90 3.97
CA LYS A 174 4.87 14.64 3.71
C LYS A 174 5.68 15.92 3.41
N SER A 175 5.40 17.05 4.05
CA SER A 175 5.97 18.35 3.65
C SER A 175 7.46 18.52 4.04
N GLY A 176 8.37 18.07 3.17
CA GLY A 176 9.79 18.45 3.17
C GLY A 176 10.78 17.31 3.44
N THR A 177 12.07 17.62 3.47
CA THR A 177 13.11 16.66 3.86
C THR A 177 13.19 16.56 5.39
N GLY A 178 13.35 15.32 5.89
CA GLY A 178 13.50 15.05 7.32
C GLY A 178 12.19 15.10 8.12
N VAL A 179 11.05 14.81 7.49
CA VAL A 179 9.76 14.66 8.17
C VAL A 179 9.88 13.49 9.14
N GLN A 180 9.81 13.78 10.43
CA GLN A 180 9.85 12.79 11.49
C GLN A 180 8.89 13.22 12.61
N MET A 181 8.13 12.26 13.12
CA MET A 181 7.31 12.39 14.32
C MET A 181 7.80 11.43 15.41
N ALA A 182 7.47 11.72 16.66
CA ALA A 182 7.82 10.91 17.82
C ALA A 182 6.59 10.70 18.71
N TRP A 183 6.45 9.52 19.27
CA TRP A 183 5.48 9.26 20.34
C TRP A 183 6.08 9.69 21.67
N GLN A 184 5.42 10.60 22.37
CA GLN A 184 5.83 11.10 23.68
C GLN A 184 4.59 11.44 24.51
N ALA A 185 4.56 11.01 25.77
CA ALA A 185 3.53 11.39 26.73
C ALA A 185 2.09 11.11 26.24
N GLY A 186 1.90 10.00 25.51
CA GLY A 186 0.59 9.53 25.07
C GLY A 186 0.07 10.11 23.76
N ALA A 187 0.90 10.82 22.99
CA ALA A 187 0.54 11.33 21.67
C ALA A 187 1.73 11.36 20.69
N TRP A 188 1.42 11.38 19.39
CA TRP A 188 2.36 11.69 18.33
C TRP A 188 2.62 13.19 18.24
N HIS A 189 3.89 13.56 18.25
CA HIS A 189 4.38 14.92 18.08
C HIS A 189 5.27 14.99 16.84
N GLY A 190 4.98 15.93 15.95
CA GLY A 190 5.80 16.22 14.77
C GLY A 190 6.47 17.58 14.91
N THR A 191 7.61 17.76 14.26
CA THR A 191 8.13 19.11 13.92
C THR A 191 7.14 19.84 13.01
N ASP A 192 7.31 21.14 12.74
CA ASP A 192 6.40 21.90 11.84
C ASP A 192 6.14 21.19 10.50
N ARG A 193 7.16 20.49 9.97
CA ARG A 193 7.09 19.73 8.71
C ARG A 193 6.36 18.38 8.82
N ALA A 194 6.25 17.84 10.02
CA ALA A 194 5.62 16.56 10.36
C ALA A 194 4.34 16.71 11.18
N ALA A 195 3.91 17.95 11.49
CA ALA A 195 2.75 18.22 12.34
C ALA A 195 1.47 17.59 11.80
N VAL A 196 1.26 17.64 10.47
CA VAL A 196 0.10 17.02 9.81
C VAL A 196 0.18 15.49 9.88
N MET A 197 1.37 14.91 9.73
CA MET A 197 1.57 13.45 9.85
C MET A 197 1.30 12.97 11.28
N ALA A 198 1.77 13.72 12.28
CA ALA A 198 1.51 13.45 13.69
C ALA A 198 0.02 13.59 14.04
N ASP A 199 -0.66 14.64 13.55
CA ASP A 199 -2.12 14.79 13.69
C ASP A 199 -2.87 13.60 13.09
N ASN A 200 -2.50 13.19 11.87
CA ASN A 200 -3.07 12.00 11.25
C ASN A 200 -2.85 10.75 12.14
N ALA A 201 -1.63 10.51 12.62
CA ALA A 201 -1.34 9.37 13.50
C ALA A 201 -2.15 9.37 14.80
N ASN A 202 -2.32 10.54 15.43
CA ASN A 202 -3.19 10.70 16.60
C ASN A 202 -4.65 10.42 16.29
N ARG A 203 -5.16 10.92 15.15
CA ARG A 203 -6.56 10.72 14.72
C ARG A 203 -6.82 9.28 14.24
N LEU A 204 -5.80 8.58 13.77
CA LEU A 204 -5.83 7.15 13.51
C LEU A 204 -5.85 6.31 14.80
N GLY A 205 -5.61 6.93 15.97
CA GLY A 205 -5.58 6.23 17.26
C GLY A 205 -4.39 5.29 17.41
N TRP A 206 -3.29 5.58 16.70
CA TRP A 206 -2.09 4.74 16.73
C TRP A 206 -1.31 4.95 18.03
N LEU A 207 -1.07 3.87 18.76
CA LEU A 207 -0.35 3.84 20.03
C LEU A 207 1.09 3.38 19.82
N ALA A 208 2.00 3.72 20.73
CA ALA A 208 3.39 3.28 20.70
C ALA A 208 4.06 3.38 22.08
N ASP A 209 5.28 2.86 22.19
CA ASP A 209 6.17 3.14 23.32
C ASP A 209 6.81 4.53 23.20
N ASP A 210 7.05 5.16 24.35
CA ASP A 210 7.73 6.46 24.43
C ASP A 210 9.09 6.43 23.72
N GLY A 211 9.30 7.45 22.89
CA GLY A 211 10.52 7.60 22.09
C GLY A 211 10.49 6.89 20.73
N LEU A 212 9.42 6.13 20.40
CA LEU A 212 9.26 5.63 19.03
C LEU A 212 9.18 6.81 18.07
N THR A 213 9.91 6.74 16.97
CA THR A 213 9.84 7.75 15.90
C THR A 213 9.41 7.12 14.60
N LEU A 214 8.75 7.90 13.73
CA LEU A 214 8.40 7.50 12.37
C LEU A 214 8.73 8.63 11.39
N ASN A 215 9.33 8.27 10.25
CA ASN A 215 9.39 9.14 9.09
C ASN A 215 8.18 8.92 8.16
N ASP A 216 8.11 9.68 7.07
CA ASP A 216 7.04 9.59 6.08
C ASP A 216 6.97 8.22 5.39
N ASP A 217 8.11 7.66 5.01
CA ASP A 217 8.19 6.35 4.33
C ASP A 217 7.69 5.21 5.25
N GLU A 218 8.01 5.27 6.55
CA GLU A 218 7.61 4.29 7.57
C GLU A 218 6.12 4.44 7.96
N PHE A 219 5.62 5.67 8.02
CA PHE A 219 4.20 5.94 8.25
C PHE A 219 3.33 5.37 7.12
N ASP A 220 3.74 5.57 5.87
CA ASP A 220 3.03 5.04 4.72
C ASP A 220 3.10 3.52 4.65
N ALA A 221 4.27 2.93 4.90
CA ALA A 221 4.39 1.49 5.00
C ALA A 221 3.48 0.90 6.08
N ALA A 222 3.38 1.55 7.25
CA ALA A 222 2.46 1.14 8.32
C ALA A 222 0.99 1.25 7.88
N LEU A 223 0.61 2.34 7.20
CA LEU A 223 -0.76 2.52 6.70
C LEU A 223 -1.09 1.51 5.59
N CYS A 224 -0.16 1.20 4.70
CA CYS A 224 -0.26 0.13 3.71
C CYS A 224 -0.51 -1.23 4.40
N ALA A 225 0.26 -1.57 5.43
CA ALA A 225 0.09 -2.82 6.16
C ALA A 225 -1.29 -2.88 6.83
N LEU A 226 -1.73 -1.76 7.42
CA LEU A 226 -3.05 -1.61 8.03
C LEU A 226 -4.18 -1.84 7.00
N THR A 227 -4.06 -1.30 5.79
CA THR A 227 -5.01 -1.56 4.69
C THR A 227 -5.18 -3.06 4.45
N GLY A 228 -4.07 -3.81 4.46
CA GLY A 228 -4.09 -5.22 4.12
C GLY A 228 -4.62 -6.15 5.21
N ILE A 229 -4.42 -5.78 6.48
CA ILE A 229 -4.94 -6.55 7.61
C ILE A 229 -6.39 -6.20 7.95
N ALA A 230 -6.85 -5.00 7.59
CA ALA A 230 -8.19 -4.54 7.92
C ALA A 230 -9.28 -5.48 7.40
N ALA A 231 -10.41 -5.54 8.11
CA ALA A 231 -11.56 -6.30 7.66
C ALA A 231 -12.09 -5.78 6.31
N ILE A 232 -12.74 -6.66 5.54
CA ILE A 232 -13.18 -6.36 4.16
C ILE A 232 -14.14 -5.15 4.11
N ASP A 233 -14.93 -4.92 5.16
CA ASP A 233 -15.87 -3.79 5.27
C ASP A 233 -15.18 -2.44 5.56
N CYS A 234 -13.92 -2.47 6.00
CA CYS A 234 -13.04 -1.32 6.16
C CYS A 234 -12.26 -0.98 4.88
N GLN A 235 -12.22 -1.91 3.92
CA GLN A 235 -11.51 -1.76 2.65
C GLN A 235 -12.45 -1.23 1.55
N LEU A 236 -11.90 -0.39 0.66
CA LEU A 236 -12.53 0.01 -0.60
C LEU A 236 -11.82 -0.70 -1.77
N ARG A 237 -12.55 -1.62 -2.42
CA ARG A 237 -12.07 -2.45 -3.53
C ARG A 237 -13.24 -2.95 -4.40
N GLY A 238 -12.94 -3.49 -5.58
CA GLY A 238 -13.93 -4.06 -6.51
C GLY A 238 -15.00 -3.04 -6.91
N GLU A 239 -16.26 -3.48 -7.03
CA GLU A 239 -17.38 -2.64 -7.48
C GLU A 239 -17.55 -1.34 -6.67
N ARG A 240 -17.23 -1.36 -5.37
CA ARG A 240 -17.29 -0.16 -4.52
C ARG A 240 -16.23 0.87 -4.94
N LEU A 241 -15.02 0.40 -5.27
CA LEU A 241 -13.95 1.25 -5.75
C LEU A 241 -14.26 1.77 -7.17
N ASP A 242 -14.83 0.93 -8.04
CA ASP A 242 -15.28 1.34 -9.38
C ASP A 242 -16.31 2.47 -9.31
N ALA A 243 -17.29 2.35 -8.40
CA ALA A 243 -18.28 3.39 -8.16
C ALA A 243 -17.63 4.71 -7.67
N GLU A 244 -16.66 4.63 -6.75
CA GLU A 244 -15.97 5.81 -6.24
C GLU A 244 -15.10 6.48 -7.32
N ILE A 245 -14.37 5.70 -8.12
CA ILE A 245 -13.59 6.20 -9.26
C ILE A 245 -14.51 6.87 -10.25
N THR A 246 -15.57 6.18 -10.68
CA THR A 246 -16.56 6.70 -11.62
C THR A 246 -17.14 8.01 -11.12
N ARG A 247 -17.58 8.07 -9.86
CA ARG A 247 -18.09 9.29 -9.24
C ARG A 247 -17.08 10.44 -9.30
N ARG A 248 -15.81 10.19 -8.96
CA ARG A 248 -14.75 11.22 -8.96
C ARG A 248 -14.40 11.70 -10.36
N ILE A 249 -14.38 10.83 -11.35
CA ILE A 249 -14.08 11.19 -12.75
C ILE A 249 -15.25 11.97 -13.34
N CYS A 250 -16.48 11.47 -13.22
CA CYS A 250 -17.68 12.12 -13.73
C CYS A 250 -17.90 13.51 -13.11
N ALA A 251 -17.44 13.75 -11.87
CA ALA A 251 -17.43 15.07 -11.26
C ALA A 251 -16.44 16.07 -11.89
N ARG A 252 -15.51 15.61 -12.71
CA ARG A 252 -14.44 16.41 -13.34
C ARG A 252 -14.60 16.56 -14.86
N ILE A 253 -15.50 15.79 -15.49
CA ILE A 253 -15.68 15.78 -16.94
C ILE A 253 -17.15 16.05 -17.34
N PRO A 254 -17.41 16.55 -18.57
CA PRO A 254 -18.77 16.84 -19.02
C PRO A 254 -19.67 15.58 -19.04
N PRO A 255 -20.99 15.71 -18.77
CA PRO A 255 -21.94 14.60 -18.75
C PRO A 255 -21.98 13.74 -20.02
N ALA A 256 -21.70 14.33 -21.18
CA ALA A 256 -21.66 13.61 -22.46
C ALA A 256 -20.58 12.51 -22.53
N TYR A 257 -19.62 12.52 -21.61
CA TYR A 257 -18.52 11.56 -21.52
C TYR A 257 -18.60 10.69 -20.27
N HIS A 258 -19.72 10.72 -19.53
CA HIS A 258 -19.90 9.86 -18.38
C HIS A 258 -20.00 8.40 -18.83
N GLN A 259 -19.16 7.57 -18.22
CA GLN A 259 -19.13 6.13 -18.41
C GLN A 259 -18.72 5.46 -17.11
N ASN A 260 -18.84 4.14 -17.05
CA ASN A 260 -18.32 3.38 -15.93
C ASN A 260 -16.81 3.20 -16.09
N TYR A 261 -16.08 3.45 -15.00
CA TYR A 261 -14.65 3.28 -14.92
C TYR A 261 -14.32 2.20 -13.90
N HIS A 262 -13.36 1.34 -14.24
CA HIS A 262 -12.95 0.22 -13.42
C HIS A 262 -11.56 0.42 -12.83
N ALA A 263 -11.39 0.00 -11.58
CA ALA A 263 -10.10 -0.14 -10.94
C ALA A 263 -9.42 -1.46 -11.35
N PRO A 264 -8.08 -1.53 -11.30
CA PRO A 264 -7.39 -2.81 -11.30
C PRO A 264 -7.88 -3.70 -10.14
N PRO A 265 -8.11 -5.02 -10.35
CA PRO A 265 -8.54 -5.93 -9.28
C PRO A 265 -7.54 -6.01 -8.11
N SER A 266 -6.28 -5.67 -8.36
CA SER A 266 -5.21 -5.62 -7.39
C SER A 266 -5.16 -4.31 -6.58
N PHE A 267 -6.08 -3.36 -6.80
CA PHE A 267 -6.07 -2.07 -6.09
C PHE A 267 -6.98 -2.11 -4.85
N MET A 268 -6.47 -1.59 -3.73
CA MET A 268 -7.18 -1.54 -2.45
C MET A 268 -6.87 -0.27 -1.68
N LEU A 269 -7.88 0.31 -1.02
CA LEU A 269 -7.72 1.43 -0.10
C LEU A 269 -8.32 1.12 1.25
N LEU A 270 -7.84 1.81 2.29
CA LEU A 270 -8.47 1.84 3.60
C LEU A 270 -9.50 2.97 3.61
N GLU A 271 -10.77 2.63 3.83
CA GLU A 271 -11.89 3.57 3.82
C GLU A 271 -12.43 3.82 5.22
N LYS A 272 -12.30 2.85 6.13
CA LYS A 272 -12.69 2.97 7.53
C LYS A 272 -11.59 2.45 8.43
N LEU A 273 -11.52 2.98 9.65
CA LEU A 273 -10.63 2.44 10.66
C LEU A 273 -11.15 1.09 11.14
N PRO A 274 -10.28 0.09 11.32
CA PRO A 274 -10.67 -1.11 12.05
C PRO A 274 -11.03 -0.73 13.49
N ALA A 275 -11.96 -1.48 14.09
CA ALA A 275 -12.34 -1.28 15.49
C ALA A 275 -11.21 -1.64 16.47
N ALA A 276 -10.24 -2.44 16.00
CA ALA A 276 -9.07 -2.83 16.78
C ALA A 276 -8.14 -1.64 17.03
N ARG A 277 -7.58 -1.59 18.24
CA ARG A 277 -6.51 -0.67 18.61
C ARG A 277 -5.25 -1.03 17.83
N VAL A 278 -4.54 -0.02 17.34
CA VAL A 278 -3.31 -0.20 16.57
C VAL A 278 -2.12 0.19 17.43
N TYR A 279 -1.18 -0.74 17.62
CA TYR A 279 0.05 -0.51 18.35
C TYR A 279 1.26 -0.57 17.43
N LEU A 280 2.11 0.44 17.47
CA LEU A 280 3.30 0.55 16.62
C LEU A 280 4.57 0.22 17.38
N GLN A 281 5.48 -0.46 16.69
CA GLN A 281 6.83 -0.74 17.16
C GLN A 281 7.82 -0.79 15.98
N LYS A 282 9.12 -0.78 16.31
CA LYS A 282 10.20 -0.98 15.34
C LYS A 282 11.05 -2.18 15.73
N ARG A 283 11.36 -3.03 14.76
CA ARG A 283 12.26 -4.18 14.95
C ARG A 283 13.13 -4.41 13.72
N PRO A 284 14.39 -4.84 13.88
CA PRO A 284 15.21 -5.29 12.75
C PRO A 284 14.53 -6.45 12.01
N VAL A 285 14.59 -6.42 10.67
CA VAL A 285 14.01 -7.47 9.81
C VAL A 285 14.57 -8.87 10.12
N SER A 286 15.83 -8.94 10.58
CA SER A 286 16.47 -10.18 10.99
C SER A 286 15.81 -10.83 12.20
N GLN A 287 15.23 -10.04 13.11
CA GLN A 287 14.51 -10.56 14.27
C GLN A 287 13.08 -11.00 13.93
N PHE A 288 12.55 -10.54 12.79
CA PHE A 288 11.19 -10.84 12.36
C PHE A 288 11.09 -12.17 11.61
N PHE A 289 12.01 -12.43 10.67
CA PHE A 289 12.02 -13.66 9.87
C PHE A 289 12.90 -14.78 10.45
N SER A 290 13.43 -14.61 11.66
CA SER A 290 14.21 -15.68 12.30
C SER A 290 13.31 -16.89 12.58
N PRO A 291 13.72 -18.11 12.20
CA PRO A 291 12.96 -19.30 12.56
C PRO A 291 12.97 -19.44 14.08
N HIS A 292 11.79 -19.35 14.69
CA HIS A 292 11.55 -19.81 16.05
C HIS A 292 11.54 -21.34 16.12
#